data_AF-A0A162L521-F1
#
_entry.id   AF-A0A162L521-F1
#
_cell.length_a   1.000
_cell.length_b   1.000
_cell.length_c   1.000
_cell.angle_alpha   90.00
_cell.angle_beta   90.00
_cell.angle_gamma   90.00
#
_symmetry.space_group_name_H-M   'P 1'
#
loop_
_entity.id
_entity.type
_entity.pdbx_description
1 polymer ?
#
loop_
_entity_poly.entity_id
_entity_poly.type
_entity_poly.pdbx_seq_one_letter_code
_entity_poly.pdbx_strand_id
1 'polypeptide(L)'
;MIGLILGTSEGRKILSLLNEFTSDIFVSTATEYGGELLKEYKYAYMNNKPLDLHELISELREKGVKVLVDASHPYAVEVTKNVIKACNELNIQYIRYERPSCIEEFKNEDKVVEVEDYNELKLKLKEIKGTILNTTGSKSLDKVLGLKLKNRIIYRVLPSVKVIKECNDRKIDLGDIIALKGPVSYELNCAFIKDYEAEAMLLKDSGREGGTYEKIRACLDCGIYAFIIGRKKMNYNNINVFYNVNELVKYIKTIKNL
;
A
#
# COMPACT_ATOMS: atom_id res chain seq x y z
N MET A 1 -4.31 24.52 10.22
CA MET A 1 -3.80 23.14 10.12
C MET A 1 -3.88 22.52 8.73
N ILE A 2 -2.87 21.72 8.40
CA ILE A 2 -2.86 20.71 7.32
C ILE A 2 -3.10 19.33 7.95
N GLY A 3 -3.98 18.51 7.38
CA GLY A 3 -4.11 17.10 7.75
C GLY A 3 -3.38 16.20 6.75
N LEU A 4 -2.75 15.13 7.22
CA LEU A 4 -2.11 14.11 6.39
C LEU A 4 -2.62 12.72 6.77
N ILE A 5 -3.21 12.00 5.83
CA ILE A 5 -3.47 10.56 5.97
C ILE A 5 -2.28 9.81 5.38
N LEU A 6 -1.47 9.17 6.23
CA LEU A 6 -0.23 8.52 5.82
C LEU A 6 -0.33 7.00 5.96
N GLY A 7 0.00 6.29 4.88
CA GLY A 7 0.03 4.82 4.89
C GLY A 7 1.17 4.22 4.06
N THR A 8 2.09 5.04 3.57
CA THR A 8 3.13 4.65 2.63
C THR A 8 4.48 5.30 2.98
N SER A 9 5.55 4.86 2.31
CA SER A 9 6.88 5.48 2.44
C SER A 9 6.90 6.94 1.99
N GLU A 10 6.14 7.30 0.96
CA GLU A 10 6.05 8.68 0.46
C GLU A 10 5.39 9.61 1.46
N GLY A 11 4.47 9.10 2.29
CA GLY A 11 3.90 9.86 3.39
C GLY A 11 4.96 10.49 4.30
N ARG A 12 6.05 9.74 4.58
CA ARG A 12 7.19 10.27 5.34
C ARG A 12 7.91 11.38 4.60
N LYS A 13 8.12 11.22 3.29
CA LYS A 13 8.76 12.24 2.45
C LYS A 13 7.93 13.51 2.38
N ILE A 14 6.61 13.38 2.23
CA ILE A 14 5.66 14.50 2.25
C ILE A 14 5.76 15.24 3.59
N LEU A 15 5.68 14.51 4.72
CA LEU A 15 5.79 15.12 6.05
C LEU A 15 7.15 15.80 6.26
N SER A 16 8.25 15.15 5.87
CA SER A 16 9.61 15.71 5.93
C SER A 16 9.70 17.07 5.24
N LEU A 17 9.22 17.15 4.00
CA LEU A 17 9.31 18.34 3.18
C LEU A 17 8.36 19.45 3.70
N LEU A 18 7.22 19.08 4.29
CA LEU A 18 6.34 20.08 4.92
C LEU A 18 6.93 20.61 6.23
N ASN A 19 7.68 19.80 6.99
CA ASN A 19 8.34 20.20 8.24
C ASN A 19 9.44 21.25 8.07
N GLU A 20 9.93 21.46 6.86
CA GLU A 20 10.79 22.60 6.52
C GLU A 20 10.04 23.95 6.61
N PHE A 21 8.70 23.95 6.53
CA PHE A 21 7.87 25.17 6.48
C PHE A 21 6.84 25.26 7.61
N THR A 22 6.39 24.13 8.15
CA THR A 22 5.38 24.12 9.22
C THR A 22 5.37 22.83 10.03
N SER A 23 5.02 22.95 11.30
CA SER A 23 4.65 21.83 12.18
C SER A 23 3.16 21.82 12.55
N ASP A 24 2.36 22.77 12.05
CA ASP A 24 0.90 22.84 12.24
C ASP A 24 0.18 21.78 11.38
N ILE A 25 0.47 20.51 11.69
CA ILE A 25 0.08 19.33 10.94
C ILE A 25 -0.62 18.33 11.87
N PHE A 26 -1.79 17.87 11.47
CA PHE A 26 -2.42 16.67 11.99
C PHE A 26 -2.01 15.48 11.12
N VAL A 27 -1.45 14.45 11.73
CA VAL A 27 -1.05 13.22 11.05
C VAL A 27 -1.93 12.07 11.50
N SER A 28 -2.45 11.29 10.55
CA SER A 28 -3.24 10.09 10.85
C SER A 28 -2.66 8.89 10.12
N THR A 29 -2.38 7.83 10.88
CA THR A 29 -1.93 6.53 10.38
C THR A 29 -2.86 5.43 10.90
N ALA A 30 -3.01 4.35 10.13
CA ALA A 30 -3.94 3.28 10.49
C ALA A 30 -3.38 2.30 11.54
N THR A 31 -2.12 2.43 11.96
CA THR A 31 -1.47 1.50 12.88
C THR A 31 -0.46 2.21 13.78
N GLU A 32 -0.29 1.68 15.00
CA GLU A 32 0.73 2.17 15.95
C GLU A 32 2.11 2.18 15.32
N TYR A 33 2.47 1.10 14.63
CA TYR A 33 3.71 0.99 13.87
C TYR A 33 3.92 2.12 12.85
N GLY A 34 2.84 2.51 12.15
CA GLY A 34 2.89 3.64 11.21
C GLY A 34 3.25 4.94 11.92
N GLY A 35 2.67 5.17 13.10
CA GLY A 35 3.02 6.29 13.98
C GLY A 35 4.45 6.22 14.51
N GLU A 36 4.96 5.02 14.83
CA GLU A 36 6.34 4.87 15.30
C GLU A 36 7.38 5.31 14.29
N LEU A 37 7.12 5.06 13.01
CA LEU A 37 7.99 5.50 11.90
C LEU A 37 8.04 7.03 11.73
N LEU A 38 7.17 7.76 12.44
CA LEU A 38 7.02 9.20 12.35
C LEU A 38 7.49 9.94 13.62
N LYS A 39 7.97 9.23 14.66
CA LYS A 39 8.37 9.83 15.96
C LYS A 39 9.39 10.96 15.85
N GLU A 40 10.29 10.89 14.86
CA GLU A 40 11.35 11.89 14.63
C GLU A 40 10.88 13.12 13.82
N TYR A 41 9.63 13.12 13.33
CA TYR A 41 9.06 14.20 12.53
C TYR A 41 8.28 15.18 13.40
N LYS A 42 8.06 16.39 12.88
CA LYS A 42 7.33 17.45 13.59
C LYS A 42 5.86 17.46 13.20
N TYR A 43 4.96 17.43 14.16
CA TYR A 43 3.52 17.57 13.94
C TYR A 43 2.85 18.07 15.23
N ALA A 44 1.68 18.69 15.09
CA ALA A 44 0.90 19.19 16.22
C ALA A 44 0.06 18.07 16.85
N TYR A 45 -0.49 17.19 16.03
CA TYR A 45 -1.38 16.11 16.47
C TYR A 45 -1.11 14.82 15.69
N MET A 46 -1.24 13.68 16.35
CA MET A 46 -1.06 12.34 15.76
C MET A 46 -2.21 11.42 16.17
N ASN A 47 -2.81 10.76 15.18
CA ASN A 47 -3.60 9.56 15.37
C ASN A 47 -2.85 8.36 14.76
N ASN A 48 -2.80 7.24 15.50
CA ASN A 48 -2.13 6.01 15.07
C ASN A 48 -3.05 4.78 15.12
N LYS A 49 -4.36 5.02 15.08
CA LYS A 49 -5.39 3.98 15.07
C LYS A 49 -6.25 4.13 13.80
N PRO A 50 -6.87 3.04 13.31
CA PRO A 50 -7.89 3.17 12.28
C PRO A 50 -9.01 4.10 12.78
N LEU A 51 -9.48 4.98 11.90
CA LEU A 51 -10.65 5.83 12.14
C LEU A 51 -11.75 5.42 11.18
N ASP A 52 -12.96 5.26 11.69
CA ASP A 52 -14.16 5.22 10.86
C ASP A 52 -14.52 6.63 10.32
N LEU A 53 -15.62 6.73 9.57
CA LEU A 53 -16.05 8.01 8.99
C LEU A 53 -16.41 9.05 10.07
N HIS A 54 -17.13 8.65 11.12
CA HIS A 54 -17.58 9.56 12.17
C HIS A 54 -16.41 10.05 13.02
N GLU A 55 -15.51 9.13 13.39
CA GLU A 55 -14.28 9.45 14.10
C GLU A 55 -13.39 10.38 13.27
N LEU A 56 -13.24 10.11 11.97
CA LEU A 56 -12.48 10.98 11.06
C LEU A 56 -13.06 12.39 10.98
N ILE A 57 -14.38 12.53 10.84
CA ILE A 57 -15.06 13.83 10.82
C ILE A 57 -14.82 14.58 12.13
N SER A 58 -14.94 13.87 13.27
CA SER A 58 -14.75 14.47 14.57
C SER A 58 -13.33 15.00 14.77
N GLU A 59 -12.32 14.18 14.45
CA GLU A 59 -10.91 14.57 14.54
C GLU A 59 -10.59 15.77 13.63
N LEU A 60 -11.01 15.72 12.36
CA LEU A 60 -10.73 16.80 11.41
C LEU A 60 -11.37 18.13 11.85
N ARG A 61 -12.58 18.07 12.41
CA ARG A 61 -13.29 19.25 12.94
C ARG A 61 -12.62 19.79 14.19
N GLU A 62 -12.32 18.93 15.16
CA GLU A 62 -11.71 19.32 16.43
C GLU A 62 -10.33 19.97 16.23
N LYS A 63 -9.50 19.40 15.35
CA LYS A 63 -8.17 19.95 15.06
C LYS A 63 -8.19 21.12 14.06
N GLY A 64 -9.37 21.50 13.56
CA GLY A 64 -9.53 22.63 12.63
C GLY A 64 -8.78 22.43 11.31
N VAL A 65 -8.79 21.21 10.76
CA VAL A 65 -8.15 20.91 9.48
C VAL A 65 -8.86 21.66 8.35
N LYS A 66 -8.09 22.30 7.47
CA LYS A 66 -8.61 23.05 6.31
C LYS A 66 -8.18 22.48 4.96
N VAL A 67 -7.05 21.79 4.94
CA VAL A 67 -6.52 21.07 3.78
C VAL A 67 -6.17 19.67 4.25
N LEU A 68 -6.66 18.64 3.58
CA LEU A 68 -6.36 17.24 3.90
C LEU A 68 -5.69 16.56 2.70
N VAL A 69 -4.48 16.05 2.92
CA VAL A 69 -3.73 15.27 1.95
C VAL A 69 -3.92 13.80 2.26
N ASP A 70 -4.54 13.05 1.35
CA ASP A 70 -4.62 11.60 1.42
C ASP A 70 -3.45 10.96 0.65
N ALA A 71 -2.46 10.48 1.39
CA ALA A 71 -1.35 9.66 0.90
C ALA A 71 -1.47 8.20 1.40
N SER A 72 -2.70 7.71 1.61
CA SER A 72 -2.97 6.30 1.89
C SER A 72 -2.63 5.42 0.68
N HIS A 73 -2.35 4.14 0.94
CA HIS A 73 -1.97 3.17 -0.09
C HIS A 73 -3.02 3.10 -1.22
N PRO A 74 -2.64 2.91 -2.51
CA PRO A 74 -3.60 2.84 -3.64
C PRO A 74 -4.70 1.77 -3.51
N TYR A 75 -4.52 0.79 -2.62
CA TYR A 75 -5.50 -0.28 -2.36
C TYR A 75 -6.39 0.01 -1.14
N ALA A 76 -6.22 1.15 -0.47
CA ALA A 76 -6.99 1.58 0.70
C ALA A 76 -8.30 2.29 0.30
N VAL A 77 -9.07 1.67 -0.60
CA VAL A 77 -10.26 2.27 -1.23
C VAL A 77 -11.27 2.80 -0.21
N GLU A 78 -11.56 2.03 0.84
CA GLU A 78 -12.52 2.45 1.87
C GLU A 78 -12.02 3.64 2.69
N VAL A 79 -10.71 3.75 2.93
CA VAL A 79 -10.11 4.92 3.59
C VAL A 79 -10.32 6.14 2.71
N THR A 80 -9.93 6.08 1.43
CA THR A 80 -10.11 7.18 0.49
C THR A 80 -11.57 7.60 0.36
N LYS A 81 -12.53 6.65 0.30
CA LYS A 81 -13.97 6.97 0.28
C LYS A 81 -14.41 7.72 1.53
N ASN A 82 -14.00 7.28 2.72
CA ASN A 82 -14.34 7.96 3.96
C ASN A 82 -13.72 9.36 4.03
N VAL A 83 -12.47 9.51 3.58
CA VAL A 83 -11.79 10.80 3.53
C VAL A 83 -12.49 11.78 2.60
N ILE A 84 -12.89 11.35 1.39
CA ILE A 84 -13.64 12.20 0.45
C ILE A 84 -14.96 12.64 1.08
N LYS A 85 -15.72 11.71 1.69
CA LYS A 85 -16.98 12.04 2.38
C LYS A 85 -16.78 13.05 3.51
N ALA A 86 -15.79 12.82 4.38
CA ALA A 86 -15.47 13.72 5.49
C ALA A 86 -15.06 15.11 5.00
N CYS A 87 -14.26 15.19 3.93
CA CYS A 87 -13.86 16.48 3.35
C CYS A 87 -15.05 17.25 2.79
N ASN A 88 -15.95 16.57 2.08
CA ASN A 88 -17.14 17.19 1.53
C ASN A 88 -18.08 17.71 2.64
N GLU A 89 -18.29 16.94 3.70
CA GLU A 89 -19.13 17.35 4.83
C GLU A 89 -18.55 18.57 5.59
N LEU A 90 -17.23 18.59 5.77
CA LEU A 90 -16.56 19.64 6.53
C LEU A 90 -16.10 20.84 5.68
N ASN A 91 -16.36 20.80 4.36
CA ASN A 91 -15.84 21.76 3.39
C ASN A 91 -14.30 21.93 3.51
N ILE A 92 -13.59 20.81 3.61
CA ILE A 92 -12.12 20.74 3.66
C ILE A 92 -11.60 20.54 2.25
N GLN A 93 -10.56 21.28 1.89
CA GLN A 93 -9.89 21.07 0.61
C GLN A 93 -9.18 19.72 0.60
N TYR A 94 -9.68 18.81 -0.24
CA TYR A 94 -9.14 17.47 -0.39
C TYR A 94 -8.07 17.43 -1.50
N ILE A 95 -6.93 16.80 -1.19
CA ILE A 95 -5.83 16.58 -2.12
C ILE A 95 -5.42 15.11 -2.05
N ARG A 96 -5.32 14.45 -3.20
CA ARG A 96 -4.88 13.05 -3.28
C ARG A 96 -3.42 12.99 -3.72
N TYR A 97 -2.59 12.27 -2.96
CA TYR A 97 -1.34 11.74 -3.49
C TYR A 97 -1.55 10.29 -3.89
N GLU A 98 -1.37 9.98 -5.17
CA GLU A 98 -1.42 8.62 -5.67
C GLU A 98 -0.04 8.19 -6.15
N ARG A 99 0.48 7.12 -5.55
CA ARG A 99 1.75 6.54 -5.94
C ARG A 99 1.68 6.09 -7.41
N PRO A 100 2.62 6.49 -8.29
CA PRO A 100 2.65 6.02 -9.68
C PRO A 100 2.71 4.49 -9.80
N SER A 101 2.12 3.96 -10.86
CA SER A 101 2.35 2.58 -11.27
C SER A 101 3.68 2.46 -12.01
N CYS A 102 4.29 1.27 -11.98
CA CYS A 102 5.43 0.91 -12.81
C CYS A 102 5.17 -0.33 -13.68
N ILE A 103 3.92 -0.79 -13.77
CA ILE A 103 3.57 -2.02 -14.49
C ILE A 103 3.57 -1.81 -16.01
N GLU A 104 3.28 -0.59 -16.47
CA GLU A 104 3.29 -0.21 -17.89
C GLU A 104 4.63 -0.45 -18.57
N GLU A 105 5.72 -0.41 -17.81
CA GLU A 105 7.07 -0.71 -18.29
C GLU A 105 7.25 -2.18 -18.70
N PHE A 106 6.35 -3.07 -18.25
CA PHE A 106 6.39 -4.51 -18.49
C PHE A 106 5.19 -5.03 -19.29
N LYS A 107 4.39 -4.16 -19.89
CA LYS A 107 3.13 -4.54 -20.55
C LYS A 107 3.26 -5.51 -21.73
N ASN A 108 4.48 -5.64 -22.28
CA ASN A 108 4.78 -6.52 -23.42
C ASN A 108 5.41 -7.85 -22.97
N GLU A 109 5.54 -8.10 -21.67
CA GLU A 109 6.16 -9.31 -21.13
C GLU A 109 5.10 -10.39 -20.88
N ASP A 110 5.18 -11.51 -21.59
CA ASP A 110 4.17 -12.59 -21.54
C ASP A 110 3.94 -13.18 -20.13
N LYS A 111 4.96 -13.13 -19.28
CA LYS A 111 4.91 -13.65 -17.89
C LYS A 111 4.45 -12.61 -16.87
N VAL A 112 4.14 -11.39 -17.29
CA VAL A 112 3.57 -10.34 -16.43
C VAL A 112 2.07 -10.25 -16.69
N VAL A 113 1.28 -10.80 -15.77
CA VAL A 113 -0.16 -10.95 -15.93
C VAL A 113 -0.87 -10.06 -14.93
N GLU A 114 -1.51 -9.00 -15.41
CA GLU A 114 -2.45 -8.23 -14.60
C GLU A 114 -3.80 -8.97 -14.53
N VAL A 115 -4.41 -8.98 -13.34
CA VAL A 115 -5.74 -9.54 -13.10
C VAL A 115 -6.60 -8.53 -12.34
N GLU A 116 -7.86 -8.39 -12.71
CA GLU A 116 -8.76 -7.41 -12.11
C GLU A 116 -9.08 -7.73 -10.64
N ASP A 117 -9.22 -9.02 -10.34
CA ASP A 117 -9.59 -9.49 -9.01
C ASP A 117 -9.08 -10.92 -8.69
N TYR A 118 -9.48 -11.43 -7.53
CA TYR A 118 -9.09 -12.75 -7.05
C TYR A 118 -9.81 -13.89 -7.79
N ASN A 119 -10.97 -13.64 -8.42
CA ASN A 119 -11.66 -14.63 -9.23
C ASN A 119 -10.92 -14.86 -10.54
N GLU A 120 -10.52 -13.79 -11.22
CA GLU A 120 -9.68 -13.89 -12.41
C GLU A 120 -8.31 -14.51 -12.06
N LEU A 121 -7.69 -14.07 -10.96
CA LEU A 121 -6.46 -14.67 -10.46
C LEU A 121 -6.58 -16.20 -10.33
N LYS A 122 -7.67 -16.68 -9.74
CA LYS A 122 -7.92 -18.12 -9.60
C LYS A 122 -8.00 -18.85 -10.94
N LEU A 123 -8.61 -18.22 -11.95
CA LEU A 123 -8.72 -18.82 -13.28
C LEU A 123 -7.35 -18.95 -13.93
N LYS A 124 -6.54 -17.89 -13.90
CA LYS A 124 -5.20 -17.86 -14.49
C LYS A 124 -4.22 -18.82 -13.78
N LEU A 125 -4.33 -18.94 -12.46
CA LEU A 125 -3.47 -19.84 -11.68
C LEU A 125 -3.76 -21.34 -11.89
N LYS A 126 -4.87 -21.72 -12.54
CA LYS A 126 -5.16 -23.15 -12.81
C LYS A 126 -4.09 -23.84 -13.66
N GLU A 127 -3.44 -23.08 -14.53
CA GLU A 127 -2.41 -23.57 -15.45
C GLU A 127 -1.03 -23.63 -14.79
N ILE A 128 -0.86 -22.97 -13.64
CA ILE A 128 0.40 -22.92 -12.91
C ILE A 128 0.51 -24.12 -11.97
N LYS A 129 1.53 -24.93 -12.19
CA LYS A 129 1.94 -26.01 -11.29
C LYS A 129 3.08 -25.52 -10.40
N GLY A 130 3.28 -26.14 -9.24
CA GLY A 130 4.39 -25.78 -8.33
C GLY A 130 4.05 -24.70 -7.30
N THR A 131 5.09 -24.15 -6.67
CA THR A 131 4.97 -23.24 -5.52
C THR A 131 4.63 -21.81 -5.95
N ILE A 132 3.81 -21.12 -5.15
CA ILE A 132 3.44 -19.72 -5.38
C ILE A 132 3.94 -18.85 -4.23
N LEU A 133 4.69 -17.80 -4.54
CA LEU A 133 5.09 -16.77 -3.57
C LEU A 133 3.99 -15.71 -3.44
N ASN A 134 3.30 -15.67 -2.31
CA ASN A 134 2.33 -14.63 -2.02
C ASN A 134 3.02 -13.43 -1.34
N THR A 135 3.18 -12.34 -2.09
CA THR A 135 3.77 -11.08 -1.59
C THR A 135 2.74 -9.96 -1.39
N THR A 136 1.45 -10.30 -1.35
CA THR A 136 0.34 -9.34 -1.24
C THR A 136 0.06 -8.90 0.21
N GLY A 137 0.77 -9.47 1.18
CA GLY A 137 0.69 -9.16 2.61
C GLY A 137 -0.52 -9.79 3.32
N SER A 138 -0.56 -9.65 4.66
CA SER A 138 -1.54 -10.32 5.52
C SER A 138 -2.99 -9.91 5.30
N LYS A 139 -3.27 -8.68 4.85
CA LYS A 139 -4.64 -8.23 4.54
C LYS A 139 -5.33 -9.01 3.41
N SER A 140 -4.54 -9.72 2.60
CA SER A 140 -5.03 -10.54 1.49
C SER A 140 -5.04 -12.03 1.83
N LEU A 141 -4.69 -12.42 3.05
CA LEU A 141 -4.51 -13.82 3.44
C LEU A 141 -5.78 -14.65 3.22
N ASP A 142 -6.92 -14.17 3.72
CA ASP A 142 -8.21 -14.85 3.55
C ASP A 142 -8.64 -14.95 2.09
N LYS A 143 -8.31 -13.95 1.27
CA LYS A 143 -8.63 -13.96 -0.15
C LYS A 143 -7.83 -15.02 -0.89
N VAL A 144 -6.53 -15.14 -0.58
CA VAL A 144 -5.64 -16.16 -1.17
C VAL A 144 -6.02 -17.56 -0.70
N LEU A 145 -6.26 -17.76 0.60
CA LEU A 145 -6.73 -19.04 1.14
C LEU A 145 -8.09 -19.45 0.53
N GLY A 146 -9.00 -18.49 0.37
CA GLY A 146 -10.31 -18.69 -0.24
C GLY A 146 -10.27 -19.16 -1.71
N LEU A 147 -9.14 -18.98 -2.41
CA LEU A 147 -8.97 -19.50 -3.76
C LEU A 147 -8.98 -21.04 -3.78
N LYS A 148 -8.58 -21.69 -2.68
CA LYS A 148 -8.44 -23.15 -2.54
C LYS A 148 -7.56 -23.74 -3.64
N LEU A 149 -6.40 -23.13 -3.86
CA LEU A 149 -5.42 -23.62 -4.83
C LEU A 149 -4.81 -24.94 -4.34
N LYS A 150 -4.40 -25.79 -5.29
CA LYS A 150 -3.65 -27.03 -4.98
C LYS A 150 -2.16 -26.77 -4.74
N ASN A 151 -1.67 -25.61 -5.17
CA ASN A 151 -0.30 -25.17 -5.05
C ASN A 151 0.09 -25.00 -3.57
N ARG A 152 1.36 -25.27 -3.26
CA ARG A 152 2.00 -24.77 -2.03
C ARG A 152 2.09 -23.25 -2.15
N ILE A 153 1.76 -22.52 -1.08
CA ILE A 153 1.79 -21.06 -1.08
C ILE A 153 2.70 -20.59 0.04
N ILE A 154 3.74 -19.83 -0.31
CA ILE A 154 4.63 -19.20 0.66
C ILE A 154 4.14 -17.79 0.92
N TYR A 155 3.80 -17.49 2.16
CA TYR A 155 3.23 -16.23 2.59
C TYR A 155 4.32 -15.30 3.12
N ARG A 156 4.60 -14.23 2.37
CA ARG A 156 5.48 -13.17 2.86
C ARG A 156 4.67 -12.12 3.60
N VAL A 157 4.90 -12.01 4.91
CA VAL A 157 4.14 -11.18 5.83
C VAL A 157 5.04 -10.34 6.74
N LEU A 158 4.48 -9.30 7.35
CA LEU A 158 5.23 -8.49 8.31
C LEU A 158 5.54 -9.30 9.57
N PRO A 159 6.75 -9.15 10.16
CA PRO A 159 7.19 -9.88 11.34
C PRO A 159 6.58 -9.29 12.63
N SER A 160 5.25 -9.16 12.68
CA SER A 160 4.53 -8.67 13.86
C SER A 160 3.79 -9.82 14.53
N VAL A 161 3.74 -9.82 15.86
CA VAL A 161 3.07 -10.86 16.66
C VAL A 161 1.63 -11.07 16.19
N LYS A 162 0.89 -9.99 15.94
CA LYS A 162 -0.49 -10.04 15.43
C LYS A 162 -0.58 -10.81 14.10
N VAL A 163 0.29 -10.48 13.14
CA VAL A 163 0.25 -11.09 11.80
C VAL A 163 0.70 -12.55 11.82
N ILE A 164 1.71 -12.89 12.63
CA ILE A 164 2.13 -14.29 12.79
C ILE A 164 1.03 -15.11 13.45
N LYS A 165 0.34 -14.55 14.46
CA LYS A 165 -0.84 -15.19 15.05
C LYS A 165 -1.95 -15.38 14.01
N GLU A 166 -2.23 -14.38 13.18
CA GLU A 166 -3.23 -14.48 12.10
C GLU A 166 -2.92 -15.64 11.13
N CYS A 167 -1.65 -15.86 10.78
CA CYS A 167 -1.21 -16.99 9.96
C CYS A 167 -1.44 -18.33 10.68
N ASN A 168 -1.05 -18.43 11.94
CA ASN A 168 -1.21 -19.65 12.75
C ASN A 168 -2.70 -20.01 12.96
N ASP A 169 -3.55 -19.03 13.26
CA ASP A 169 -5.00 -19.24 13.43
C ASP A 169 -5.66 -19.81 12.16
N ARG A 170 -5.05 -19.57 10.99
CA ARG A 170 -5.49 -20.09 9.67
C ARG A 170 -4.81 -21.40 9.29
N LYS A 171 -4.02 -21.99 10.19
CA LYS A 171 -3.28 -23.25 9.99
C LYS A 171 -2.31 -23.18 8.80
N ILE A 172 -1.72 -22.02 8.55
CA ILE A 172 -0.61 -21.90 7.61
C ILE A 172 0.61 -22.55 8.24
N ASP A 173 1.27 -23.43 7.49
CA ASP A 173 2.47 -24.12 7.96
C ASP A 173 3.60 -23.12 8.25
N LEU A 174 4.37 -23.36 9.31
CA LEU A 174 5.47 -22.47 9.70
C LEU A 174 6.55 -22.38 8.61
N GLY A 175 6.80 -23.48 7.88
CA GLY A 175 7.73 -23.53 6.75
C GLY A 175 7.25 -22.76 5.51
N ASP A 176 5.99 -22.34 5.50
CA ASP A 176 5.36 -21.56 4.43
C ASP A 176 5.26 -20.07 4.76
N ILE A 177 5.93 -19.60 5.82
CA ILE A 177 5.89 -18.20 6.24
C ILE A 177 7.28 -17.55 6.10
N ILE A 178 7.34 -16.46 5.33
CA ILE A 178 8.49 -15.55 5.32
C ILE A 178 8.09 -14.30 6.11
N ALA A 179 8.61 -14.14 7.32
CA ALA A 179 8.37 -12.98 8.17
C ALA A 179 9.46 -11.91 7.92
N LEU A 180 9.15 -10.90 7.09
CA LEU A 180 10.12 -9.88 6.69
C LEU A 180 9.46 -8.52 6.45
N LYS A 181 10.12 -7.44 6.87
CA LYS A 181 9.74 -6.07 6.54
C LYS A 181 10.39 -5.66 5.22
N GLY A 182 9.58 -5.32 4.21
CA GLY A 182 10.03 -4.80 2.93
C GLY A 182 10.18 -3.27 2.87
N PRO A 183 10.47 -2.70 1.68
CA PRO A 183 10.62 -3.38 0.39
C PRO A 183 11.83 -4.34 0.34
N VAL A 184 11.75 -5.35 -0.52
CA VAL A 184 12.75 -6.43 -0.65
C VAL A 184 13.53 -6.22 -1.93
N SER A 185 14.87 -6.37 -1.88
CA SER A 185 15.74 -6.16 -3.04
C SER A 185 15.48 -7.18 -4.14
N TYR A 186 15.93 -6.86 -5.35
CA TYR A 186 15.89 -7.79 -6.49
C TYR A 186 16.56 -9.12 -6.16
N GLU A 187 17.77 -9.08 -5.60
CA GLU A 187 18.59 -10.27 -5.30
C GLU A 187 17.90 -11.18 -4.30
N LEU A 188 17.28 -10.60 -3.26
CA LEU A 188 16.58 -11.38 -2.26
C LEU A 188 15.24 -11.94 -2.79
N ASN A 189 14.56 -11.24 -3.69
CA ASN A 189 13.42 -11.83 -4.39
C ASN A 189 13.87 -13.02 -5.27
N CYS A 190 14.97 -12.90 -6.01
CA CYS A 190 15.54 -14.01 -6.79
C CYS A 190 15.93 -15.20 -5.89
N ALA A 191 16.51 -14.95 -4.72
CA ALA A 191 16.84 -15.98 -3.74
C ALA A 191 15.58 -16.71 -3.26
N PHE A 192 14.52 -15.97 -2.87
CA PHE A 192 13.25 -16.60 -2.49
C PHE A 192 12.62 -17.41 -3.61
N ILE A 193 12.71 -16.97 -4.87
CA ILE A 193 12.18 -17.73 -6.00
C ILE A 193 12.91 -19.07 -6.12
N LYS A 194 14.24 -19.07 -6.00
CA LYS A 194 15.07 -20.28 -6.11
C LYS A 194 14.88 -21.23 -4.93
N ASP A 195 14.98 -20.72 -3.71
CA ASP A 195 14.95 -21.54 -2.49
C ASP A 195 13.60 -22.23 -2.26
N TYR A 196 12.51 -21.60 -2.71
CA TYR A 196 11.16 -22.16 -2.60
C TYR A 196 10.66 -22.82 -3.89
N GLU A 197 11.51 -22.89 -4.93
CA GLU A 197 11.15 -23.45 -6.24
C GLU A 197 9.83 -22.87 -6.76
N ALA A 198 9.74 -21.54 -6.71
CA ALA A 198 8.51 -20.83 -7.06
C ALA A 198 8.31 -20.81 -8.57
N GLU A 199 7.05 -20.95 -9.00
CA GLU A 199 6.63 -20.91 -10.41
C GLU A 199 5.78 -19.66 -10.70
N ALA A 200 5.29 -19.01 -9.65
CA ALA A 200 4.60 -17.74 -9.73
C ALA A 200 4.77 -16.90 -8.46
N MET A 201 4.66 -15.59 -8.62
CA MET A 201 4.59 -14.61 -7.54
C MET A 201 3.29 -13.80 -7.65
N LEU A 202 2.58 -13.68 -6.53
CA LEU A 202 1.44 -12.78 -6.41
C LEU A 202 1.92 -11.44 -5.84
N LEU A 203 1.58 -10.34 -6.51
CA LEU A 203 1.94 -9.01 -6.09
C LEU A 203 0.79 -8.01 -6.26
N LYS A 204 0.84 -6.93 -5.48
CA LYS A 204 0.07 -5.72 -5.72
C LYS A 204 0.94 -4.74 -6.49
N ASP A 205 0.33 -3.92 -7.33
CA ASP A 205 0.99 -2.76 -7.92
C ASP A 205 1.13 -1.67 -6.85
N SER A 206 2.22 -1.77 -6.11
CA SER A 206 2.60 -0.81 -5.08
C SER A 206 3.66 0.16 -5.63
N GLY A 207 3.80 0.31 -6.94
CA GLY A 207 4.84 1.15 -7.56
C GLY A 207 6.28 0.77 -7.18
N ARG A 208 7.24 1.57 -7.64
CA ARG A 208 8.69 1.37 -7.39
C ARG A 208 9.02 1.39 -5.89
N GLU A 209 8.51 2.38 -5.17
CA GLU A 209 8.72 2.51 -3.72
C GLU A 209 8.13 1.36 -2.88
N GLY A 210 7.20 0.59 -3.45
CA GLY A 210 6.65 -0.63 -2.84
C GLY A 210 7.38 -1.91 -3.21
N GLY A 211 8.47 -1.81 -3.98
CA GLY A 211 9.24 -2.94 -4.48
C GLY A 211 8.59 -3.68 -5.65
N THR A 212 7.58 -3.12 -6.32
CA THR A 212 6.88 -3.80 -7.43
C THR A 212 7.81 -4.04 -8.60
N TYR A 213 8.65 -3.06 -8.93
CA TYR A 213 9.60 -3.16 -10.05
C TYR A 213 10.60 -4.30 -9.84
N GLU A 214 11.21 -4.38 -8.66
CA GLU A 214 12.20 -5.39 -8.28
C GLU A 214 11.59 -6.79 -8.28
N LYS A 215 10.34 -6.93 -7.83
CA LYS A 215 9.61 -8.21 -7.87
C LYS A 215 9.34 -8.68 -9.30
N ILE A 216 8.87 -7.80 -10.18
CA ILE A 216 8.60 -8.15 -11.58
C ILE A 216 9.90 -8.54 -12.28
N ARG A 217 10.96 -7.74 -12.11
CA ARG A 217 12.30 -8.05 -12.63
C ARG A 217 12.80 -9.41 -12.14
N ALA A 218 12.69 -9.70 -10.85
CA ALA A 218 13.09 -10.99 -10.30
C ALA A 218 12.29 -12.15 -10.89
N CYS A 219 10.98 -11.97 -11.12
CA CYS A 219 10.15 -12.99 -11.77
C CYS A 219 10.60 -13.27 -13.20
N LEU A 220 10.81 -12.22 -13.99
CA LEU A 220 11.24 -12.34 -15.39
C LEU A 220 12.61 -13.02 -15.51
N ASP A 221 13.60 -12.54 -14.74
CA ASP A 221 14.96 -13.05 -14.80
C ASP A 221 15.07 -14.48 -14.23
N CYS A 222 14.17 -14.89 -13.33
CA CYS A 222 14.06 -16.28 -12.87
C CYS A 222 13.10 -17.13 -13.70
N GLY A 223 12.44 -16.56 -14.72
CA GLY A 223 11.56 -17.28 -15.63
C GLY A 223 10.22 -17.71 -15.04
N ILE A 224 9.70 -17.02 -14.02
CA ILE A 224 8.42 -17.35 -13.35
C ILE A 224 7.34 -16.31 -13.66
N TYR A 225 6.07 -16.63 -13.38
CA TYR A 225 4.97 -15.70 -13.62
C TYR A 225 4.85 -14.63 -12.52
N ALA A 226 4.65 -13.38 -12.92
CA ALA A 226 4.28 -12.27 -12.03
C ALA A 226 2.79 -11.96 -12.18
N PHE A 227 1.96 -12.38 -11.22
CA PHE A 227 0.54 -12.05 -11.19
C PHE A 227 0.29 -10.79 -10.37
N ILE A 228 -0.16 -9.73 -11.04
CA ILE A 228 -0.42 -8.43 -10.46
C ILE A 228 -1.92 -8.27 -10.22
N ILE A 229 -2.34 -8.21 -8.97
CA ILE A 229 -3.73 -7.85 -8.65
C ILE A 229 -3.92 -6.38 -8.95
N GLY A 230 -4.74 -6.03 -9.94
CA GLY A 230 -4.99 -4.69 -10.42
C GLY A 230 -5.48 -3.73 -9.33
N ARG A 231 -5.23 -2.44 -9.54
CA ARG A 231 -5.74 -1.38 -8.65
C ARG A 231 -7.21 -1.14 -8.97
N LYS A 232 -8.03 -0.94 -7.93
CA LYS A 232 -9.37 -0.40 -8.14
C LYS A 232 -9.25 1.05 -8.57
N LYS A 233 -9.63 1.35 -9.81
CA LYS A 233 -9.67 2.73 -10.32
C LYS A 233 -10.71 3.52 -9.54
N MET A 234 -10.27 4.57 -8.86
CA MET A 234 -11.14 5.54 -8.21
C MET A 234 -11.35 6.71 -9.17
N ASN A 235 -12.59 7.18 -9.28
CA ASN A 235 -12.86 8.40 -10.02
C ASN A 235 -12.66 9.61 -9.09
N TYR A 236 -11.70 10.46 -9.44
CA TYR A 236 -11.32 11.66 -8.70
C TYR A 236 -11.78 12.95 -9.39
N ASN A 237 -12.92 12.93 -10.10
CA ASN A 237 -13.47 14.13 -10.74
C ASN A 237 -13.46 15.34 -9.79
N ASN A 238 -12.90 16.46 -10.25
CA ASN A 238 -12.75 17.72 -9.51
C ASN A 238 -11.88 17.66 -8.24
N ILE A 239 -11.01 16.66 -8.12
CA ILE A 239 -10.05 16.53 -7.01
C ILE A 239 -8.63 16.75 -7.57
N ASN A 240 -7.80 17.48 -6.82
CA ASN A 240 -6.39 17.62 -7.16
C ASN A 240 -5.65 16.32 -6.83
N VAL A 241 -5.19 15.62 -7.86
CA VAL A 241 -4.40 14.38 -7.74
C VAL A 241 -2.96 14.65 -8.14
N PHE A 242 -2.02 14.27 -7.28
CA PHE A 242 -0.59 14.40 -7.51
C PHE A 242 0.07 13.03 -7.55
N TYR A 243 0.98 12.86 -8.50
CA TYR A 243 1.80 11.66 -8.68
C TYR A 243 3.27 11.89 -8.26
N ASN A 244 3.64 13.16 -8.06
CA ASN A 244 4.97 13.58 -7.62
C ASN A 244 4.88 14.31 -6.27
N VAL A 245 5.70 13.87 -5.31
CA VAL A 245 5.72 14.44 -3.95
C VAL A 245 6.15 15.91 -3.94
N ASN A 246 7.11 16.31 -4.78
CA ASN A 246 7.60 17.68 -4.81
C ASN A 246 6.56 18.65 -5.39
N GLU A 247 5.83 18.23 -6.43
CA GLU A 247 4.74 19.03 -7.01
C GLU A 247 3.60 19.21 -6.02
N LEU A 248 3.23 18.14 -5.30
CA LEU A 248 2.25 18.19 -4.22
C LEU A 248 2.65 19.19 -3.14
N VAL A 249 3.88 19.10 -2.62
CA VAL A 249 4.36 20.01 -1.57
C VAL A 249 4.40 21.44 -2.07
N LYS A 250 4.84 21.68 -3.31
CA LYS A 250 4.82 23.01 -3.93
C LYS A 250 3.39 23.56 -4.00
N TYR A 251 2.41 22.75 -4.38
CA TYR A 251 1.01 23.15 -4.41
C TYR A 251 0.47 23.50 -3.01
N ILE A 252 0.78 22.68 -2.00
CA ILE A 252 0.37 22.93 -0.60
C ILE A 252 0.92 24.26 -0.10
N LYS A 253 2.18 24.59 -0.41
CA LYS A 253 2.78 25.88 -0.07
C LYS A 253 2.00 27.05 -0.65
N THR A 254 1.68 26.98 -1.95
CA THR A 254 0.93 28.03 -2.64
C THR A 254 -0.43 28.27 -2.00
N ILE A 255 -1.19 27.23 -1.68
CA ILE A 255 -2.54 27.39 -1.11
C ILE A 255 -2.56 27.77 0.38
N LYS A 256 -1.46 27.53 1.11
CA LYS A 256 -1.33 27.86 2.53
C LYS A 256 -0.52 29.14 2.79
N ASN A 257 0.03 29.75 1.74
CA ASN A 257 0.97 30.87 1.85
C ASN A 257 2.15 30.56 2.80
N LEU A 258 2.72 29.36 2.66
CA LEU A 258 3.87 28.86 3.45
C LEU A 258 5.20 28.95 2.69
#